data_AF-A0A426TYD5-F1
#
_entry.id   AF-A0A426TYD5-F1
#
_cell.length_a   1.000
_cell.length_b   1.000
_cell.length_c   1.000
_cell.angle_alpha   90.00
_cell.angle_beta   90.00
_cell.angle_gamma   90.00
#
_symmetry.space_group_name_H-M   'P 1'
#
loop_
_entity.id
_entity.type
_entity.pdbx_description
1 polymer ?
#
loop_
_entity_poly.entity_id
_entity_poly.type
_entity_poly.pdbx_seq_one_letter_code
_entity_poly.pdbx_strand_id
1 'polypeptide(L)'
;MLLLNYSHPLTAEQEAQLGAMLDAMLVVRNLATHVDRTRPLAEVAGELADRAELSSTAWQTTPFVLNPPALAPVALALLAEIHGRCGTFPTLLHVRPVADSLPMRYEIAELLNLQTVRDAARMRR
;
A
#
# COMPACT_ATOMS: atom_id res chain seq x y z
N MET A 1 -0.46 -7.23 12.18
CA MET A 1 0.10 -6.34 11.15
C MET A 1 -1.06 -5.70 10.39
N LEU A 2 -1.05 -4.38 10.23
CA LEU A 2 -2.09 -3.65 9.51
C LEU A 2 -1.81 -3.68 7.99
N LEU A 3 -2.82 -3.97 7.18
CA LEU A 3 -2.78 -3.76 5.73
C LEU A 3 -3.73 -2.62 5.38
N LEU A 4 -3.19 -1.54 4.82
CA LEU A 4 -3.98 -0.46 4.21
C LEU A 4 -4.19 -0.81 2.73
N ASN A 5 -5.38 -1.31 2.40
CA ASN A 5 -5.71 -1.76 1.05
C ASN A 5 -6.48 -0.70 0.28
N TYR A 6 -5.80 -0.05 -0.66
CA TYR A 6 -6.36 0.93 -1.59
C TYR A 6 -6.65 0.32 -2.98
N SER A 7 -6.58 -1.01 -3.12
CA SER A 7 -6.89 -1.72 -4.35
C SER A 7 -8.15 -2.56 -4.19
N HIS A 8 -8.37 -3.49 -5.11
CA HIS A 8 -9.42 -4.49 -4.96
C HIS A 8 -9.22 -5.32 -3.68
N PRO A 9 -10.31 -5.79 -3.05
CA PRO A 9 -10.21 -6.68 -1.89
C PRO A 9 -9.33 -7.90 -2.19
N LEU A 10 -8.51 -8.28 -1.21
CA LEU A 10 -7.76 -9.53 -1.28
C LEU A 10 -8.68 -10.72 -1.03
N THR A 11 -8.33 -11.86 -1.62
CA THR A 11 -8.96 -13.14 -1.29
C THR A 11 -8.44 -13.66 0.06
N ALA A 12 -9.20 -14.54 0.71
CA ALA A 12 -8.77 -15.15 1.98
C ALA A 12 -7.44 -15.91 1.85
N GLU A 13 -7.16 -16.51 0.69
CA GLU A 13 -5.89 -17.18 0.41
C GLU A 13 -4.73 -16.18 0.36
N GLN A 14 -4.92 -15.03 -0.30
CA GLN A 14 -3.92 -13.96 -0.34
C GLN A 14 -3.69 -13.35 1.04
N GLU A 15 -4.73 -13.16 1.85
CA GLU A 15 -4.57 -12.70 3.23
C GLU A 15 -3.79 -13.72 4.07
N ALA A 16 -4.10 -15.01 3.95
CA ALA A 16 -3.34 -16.05 4.65
C ALA A 16 -1.87 -16.10 4.21
N GLN A 17 -1.61 -16.04 2.90
CA GLN A 17 -0.26 -15.97 2.34
C GLN A 17 0.51 -14.77 2.89
N LEU A 18 -0.10 -13.59 2.86
CA LEU A 18 0.51 -12.36 3.36
C LEU A 18 0.80 -12.44 4.87
N GLY A 19 -0.12 -13.00 5.66
CA GLY A 19 0.07 -13.19 7.09
C GLY A 19 1.25 -14.11 7.41
N ALA A 20 1.42 -15.19 6.64
CA ALA A 20 2.55 -16.10 6.76
C ALA A 20 3.89 -15.43 6.36
N MET A 21 3.90 -14.62 5.28
CA MET A 21 5.10 -13.88 4.86
C MET A 21 5.58 -12.86 5.91
N LEU A 22 4.65 -12.30 6.67
CA LEU A 22 4.91 -11.28 7.69
C LEU A 22 5.09 -11.85 9.10
N ASP A 23 4.93 -13.17 9.28
CA ASP A 23 4.87 -13.84 10.58
C ASP A 23 3.94 -13.11 11.58
N ALA A 24 2.77 -12.68 11.08
CA ALA A 24 1.85 -11.84 11.84
C ALA A 24 0.39 -12.01 11.42
N MET A 25 -0.51 -11.94 12.39
CA MET A 25 -1.95 -11.85 12.12
C MET A 25 -2.27 -10.55 11.36
N LEU A 26 -2.97 -10.64 10.24
CA LEU A 26 -3.37 -9.47 9.45
C LEU A 26 -4.66 -8.83 9.96
N VAL A 27 -4.67 -7.51 9.92
CA VAL A 27 -5.88 -6.69 10.03
C VAL A 27 -5.98 -5.89 8.75
N VAL A 28 -6.92 -6.24 7.88
CA VAL A 28 -7.09 -5.60 6.56
C VAL A 28 -8.09 -4.46 6.66
N ARG A 29 -7.68 -3.25 6.24
CA ARG A 29 -8.58 -2.12 6.01
C ARG A 29 -8.74 -1.92 4.52
N ASN A 30 -9.92 -2.25 4.00
CA ASN A 30 -10.28 -1.98 2.61
C ASN A 30 -10.76 -0.54 2.49
N LEU A 31 -9.99 0.27 1.78
CA LEU A 31 -10.16 1.71 1.66
C LEU A 31 -10.60 2.03 0.23
N ALA A 32 -11.74 2.68 0.11
CA ALA A 32 -12.27 3.07 -1.20
C ALA A 32 -11.24 3.95 -1.93
N THR A 33 -11.05 3.71 -3.22
CA THR A 33 -10.15 4.49 -4.09
C THR A 33 -10.82 5.11 -5.30
N HIS A 34 -12.16 5.09 -5.33
CA HIS A 34 -12.89 5.94 -6.25
C HIS A 34 -12.60 7.40 -5.90
N VAL A 35 -11.97 8.08 -6.86
CA VAL A 35 -11.52 9.47 -6.76
C VAL A 35 -11.90 10.19 -8.04
N ASP A 36 -12.32 11.44 -7.90
CA ASP A 36 -12.53 12.32 -9.05
C ASP A 36 -11.17 12.73 -9.63
N ARG A 37 -10.89 12.26 -10.84
CA ARG A 37 -9.61 12.49 -11.53
C ARG A 37 -9.46 13.90 -12.09
N THR A 38 -10.51 14.72 -12.03
CA THR A 38 -10.46 16.14 -12.43
C THR A 38 -9.92 17.03 -11.31
N ARG A 39 -9.87 16.53 -10.08
CA ARG A 39 -9.38 17.25 -8.91
C ARG A 39 -7.85 17.23 -8.81
N PRO A 40 -7.24 18.22 -8.13
CA PRO A 40 -5.80 18.19 -7.85
C PRO A 40 -5.39 16.93 -7.09
N LEU A 41 -4.38 16.20 -7.59
CA LEU A 41 -3.94 14.94 -7.00
C LEU A 41 -3.43 15.07 -5.56
N ALA A 42 -2.90 16.24 -5.17
CA ALA A 42 -2.46 16.49 -3.80
C ALA A 42 -3.63 16.46 -2.80
N GLU A 43 -4.77 17.07 -3.16
CA GLU A 43 -5.99 17.00 -2.33
C GLU A 43 -6.53 15.58 -2.26
N VAL A 44 -6.58 14.90 -3.41
CA VAL A 44 -7.02 13.50 -3.49
C VAL A 44 -6.13 12.59 -2.63
N ALA A 45 -4.81 12.81 -2.63
CA ALA A 45 -3.89 12.04 -1.80
C ALA A 45 -4.14 12.24 -0.31
N GLY A 46 -4.36 13.49 0.12
CA GLY A 46 -4.72 13.82 1.50
C GLY A 46 -5.99 13.10 1.95
N GLU A 47 -7.05 13.16 1.13
CA GLU A 47 -8.31 12.48 1.42
C GLU A 47 -8.16 10.96 1.48
N LEU A 48 -7.38 10.36 0.58
CA LEU A 48 -7.10 8.93 0.62
C LEU A 48 -6.34 8.56 1.89
N ALA A 49 -5.32 9.33 2.28
CA ALA A 49 -4.59 9.09 3.52
C ALA A 49 -5.50 9.24 4.75
N ASP A 50 -6.43 10.19 4.76
CA ASP A 50 -7.38 10.38 5.87
C ASP A 50 -8.31 9.17 6.06
N ARG A 51 -8.68 8.48 4.98
CA ARG A 51 -9.49 7.23 5.05
C ARG A 51 -8.79 6.11 5.81
N ALA A 52 -7.47 6.17 5.98
CA ALA A 52 -6.77 5.18 6.80
C ALA A 52 -7.18 5.25 8.28
N GLU A 53 -7.77 6.37 8.74
CA GLU A 53 -8.21 6.59 10.13
C GLU A 53 -7.08 6.34 11.14
N LEU A 54 -5.86 6.74 10.77
CA LEU A 54 -4.70 6.73 11.65
C LEU A 54 -4.47 8.13 12.21
N SER A 55 -4.33 8.23 13.52
CA SER A 55 -3.89 9.45 14.19
C SER A 55 -2.44 9.78 13.81
N SER A 56 -2.01 11.02 14.07
CA SER A 56 -0.62 11.43 13.88
C SER A 56 0.38 10.51 14.60
N THR A 57 0.06 10.08 15.82
CA THR A 57 0.86 9.10 16.56
C THR A 57 0.82 7.73 15.88
N ALA A 58 -0.35 7.26 15.46
CA ALA A 58 -0.49 5.94 14.84
C ALA A 58 0.27 5.84 13.51
N TRP A 59 0.31 6.91 12.70
CA TRP A 59 1.14 6.97 11.49
C TRP A 59 2.63 6.74 11.75
N GLN A 60 3.14 7.14 12.90
CA GLN A 60 4.56 7.02 13.25
C GLN A 60 4.91 5.71 13.96
N THR A 61 3.95 5.09 14.64
CA THR A 61 4.21 3.94 15.52
C THR A 61 3.57 2.64 15.07
N THR A 62 2.51 2.70 14.25
CA THR A 62 1.80 1.50 13.79
C THR A 62 2.54 0.91 12.60
N PRO A 63 3.01 -0.35 12.68
CA PRO A 63 3.57 -1.01 11.51
C PRO A 63 2.44 -1.38 10.54
N PHE A 64 2.59 -1.01 9.27
CA PHE A 64 1.63 -1.31 8.22
C PHE A 64 2.28 -1.65 6.89
N VAL A 65 1.54 -2.40 6.07
CA VAL A 65 1.80 -2.63 4.64
C VAL A 65 0.81 -1.81 3.82
N LEU A 66 1.27 -1.22 2.73
CA LEU A 66 0.46 -0.45 1.79
C LEU A 66 0.21 -1.28 0.54
N ASN A 67 -1.06 -1.59 0.23
CA ASN A 67 -1.45 -1.99 -1.12
C ASN A 67 -1.99 -0.75 -1.84
N PRO A 68 -1.24 -0.16 -2.79
CA PRO A 68 -1.58 1.14 -3.36
C PRO A 68 -2.78 1.07 -4.32
N PRO A 69 -3.38 2.23 -4.66
CA PRO A 69 -4.31 2.34 -5.78
C PRO A 69 -3.70 1.84 -7.10
N ALA A 70 -4.49 1.21 -7.97
CA ALA A 70 -4.01 0.72 -9.26
C ALA A 70 -3.62 1.83 -10.26
N LEU A 71 -4.16 3.04 -10.10
CA LEU A 71 -3.85 4.18 -10.96
C LEU A 71 -2.55 4.86 -10.51
N ALA A 72 -1.48 4.69 -11.29
CA ALA A 72 -0.13 5.10 -10.90
C ALA A 72 0.00 6.56 -10.40
N PRO A 73 -0.56 7.60 -11.06
CA PRO A 73 -0.47 8.96 -10.53
C PRO A 73 -1.09 9.14 -9.14
N VAL A 74 -2.20 8.44 -8.86
CA VAL A 74 -2.87 8.47 -7.54
C VAL A 74 -2.02 7.73 -6.51
N ALA A 75 -1.46 6.57 -6.87
CA ALA A 75 -0.56 5.82 -6.00
C ALA A 75 0.68 6.62 -5.60
N LEU A 76 1.31 7.31 -6.56
CA LEU A 76 2.49 8.14 -6.32
C LEU A 76 2.16 9.33 -5.42
N ALA A 77 1.03 10.00 -5.65
CA ALA A 77 0.60 11.12 -4.82
C ALA A 77 0.30 10.66 -3.37
N LEU A 78 -0.44 9.55 -3.21
CA LEU A 78 -0.71 8.95 -1.91
C LEU A 78 0.58 8.51 -1.19
N LEU A 79 1.52 7.92 -1.90
CA LEU A 79 2.80 7.50 -1.33
C LEU A 79 3.59 8.71 -0.79
N ALA A 80 3.60 9.82 -1.52
CA ALA A 80 4.23 11.06 -1.07
C ALA A 80 3.57 11.63 0.19
N GLU A 81 2.23 11.64 0.23
CA GLU A 81 1.45 12.07 1.39
C GLU A 81 1.72 11.19 2.62
N ILE A 82 1.65 9.87 2.47
CA ILE A 82 1.93 8.91 3.54
C ILE A 82 3.36 9.06 4.05
N HIS A 83 4.34 9.21 3.15
CA HIS A 83 5.72 9.45 3.54
C HIS A 83 5.86 10.74 4.37
N GLY A 84 5.12 11.81 4.03
CA GLY A 84 5.07 13.04 4.81
C GLY A 84 4.51 12.83 6.23
N ARG A 85 3.47 12.00 6.38
CA ARG A 85 2.85 11.70 7.69
C ARG A 85 3.69 10.76 8.56
N CYS A 86 4.37 9.80 7.95
CA CYS A 86 5.14 8.76 8.66
C CYS A 86 6.61 9.14 8.88
N GLY A 87 7.17 10.04 8.06
CA GLY A 87 8.59 10.36 8.03
C GLY A 87 9.49 9.31 7.38
N THR A 88 8.91 8.19 6.91
CA THR A 88 9.60 7.08 6.25
C THR A 88 8.74 6.51 5.12
N PHE A 89 9.37 5.79 4.19
CA PHE A 89 8.62 5.08 3.15
C PHE A 89 8.03 3.76 3.70
N PRO A 90 6.77 3.44 3.40
CA PRO A 90 6.15 2.21 3.87
C PRO A 90 6.63 0.98 3.09
N THR A 91 6.31 -0.21 3.61
CA THR A 91 6.40 -1.45 2.83
C THR A 91 5.22 -1.54 1.85
N LEU A 92 5.51 -1.81 0.58
CA LEU A 92 4.53 -1.89 -0.49
C LEU A 92 4.19 -3.36 -0.80
N LEU A 93 2.90 -3.67 -0.92
CA LEU A 93 2.40 -4.93 -1.44
C LEU A 93 2.34 -4.87 -2.96
N HIS A 94 3.05 -5.76 -3.64
CA HIS A 94 2.96 -5.91 -5.08
C HIS A 94 2.14 -7.15 -5.41
N VAL A 95 0.96 -6.91 -6.00
CA VAL A 95 0.08 -7.95 -6.53
C VAL A 95 0.21 -7.96 -8.04
N ARG A 96 0.36 -9.14 -8.65
CA ARG A 96 0.49 -9.28 -10.11
C ARG A 96 -0.41 -10.39 -10.64
N PRO A 97 -0.80 -10.35 -11.93
CA PRO A 97 -1.52 -11.45 -12.54
C PRO A 97 -0.64 -12.71 -12.64
N VAL A 98 -1.25 -13.86 -12.44
CA VAL A 98 -0.62 -15.17 -12.69
C VAL A 98 -0.67 -15.45 -14.19
N ALA A 99 0.50 -15.60 -14.81
CA ALA A 99 0.62 -15.94 -16.22
C ALA A 99 -0.17 -17.23 -16.54
N ASP A 100 -0.84 -17.24 -17.69
CA ASP A 100 -1.59 -18.38 -18.22
C ASP A 100 -2.69 -18.93 -17.30
N SER A 101 -3.18 -18.12 -16.37
CA SER A 101 -4.33 -18.49 -15.51
C SER A 101 -5.66 -18.30 -16.23
N LEU A 102 -6.49 -19.35 -16.23
CA LEU A 102 -7.87 -19.32 -16.73
C LEU A 102 -8.80 -19.90 -15.64
N PRO A 103 -9.69 -19.08 -15.01
CA PRO A 103 -9.84 -17.63 -15.19
C PRO A 103 -8.62 -16.85 -14.66
N MET A 104 -8.55 -15.56 -14.99
CA MET A 104 -7.48 -14.65 -14.55
C MET A 104 -7.38 -14.65 -13.02
N ARG A 105 -6.21 -15.00 -12.50
CA ARG A 105 -5.87 -14.96 -11.07
C ARG A 105 -4.76 -13.95 -10.80
N TYR A 106 -4.69 -13.52 -9.55
CA TYR A 106 -3.64 -12.62 -9.06
C TYR A 106 -2.94 -13.25 -7.86
N GLU A 107 -1.65 -13.05 -7.75
CA GLU A 107 -0.81 -13.53 -6.64
C GLU A 107 -0.10 -12.35 -5.97
N ILE A 108 0.26 -12.54 -4.69
CA ILE A 108 1.20 -11.66 -4.01
C ILE A 108 2.59 -11.98 -4.53
N ALA A 109 3.15 -11.08 -5.33
CA ALA A 109 4.45 -11.24 -5.95
C ALA A 109 5.59 -10.98 -4.97
N GLU A 110 5.48 -9.88 -4.22
CA GLU A 110 6.52 -9.45 -3.27
C GLU A 110 5.97 -8.45 -2.24
N LEU A 111 6.73 -8.33 -1.14
CA LEU A 111 6.68 -7.23 -0.21
C LEU A 111 7.94 -6.40 -0.38
N LEU A 112 7.79 -5.17 -0.88
CA LEU A 112 8.90 -4.29 -1.18
C LEU A 112 9.06 -3.22 -0.10
N ASN A 113 10.18 -3.26 0.63
CA ASN A 113 10.53 -2.19 1.55
C ASN A 113 11.08 -0.97 0.77
N LEU A 114 10.22 0.02 0.54
CA LEU A 114 10.58 1.23 -0.22
C LEU A 114 11.62 2.10 0.51
N GLN A 115 11.69 2.03 1.84
CA GLN A 115 12.72 2.72 2.61
C GLN A 115 14.11 2.14 2.30
N THR A 116 14.23 0.81 2.25
CA THR A 116 15.48 0.15 1.85
C THR A 116 15.88 0.49 0.42
N VAL A 117 14.91 0.60 -0.51
CA VAL A 117 15.18 1.03 -1.90
C VAL A 117 15.78 2.44 -1.92
N ARG A 118 15.20 3.39 -1.17
CA ARG A 118 15.72 4.76 -1.03
C ARG A 118 17.13 4.77 -0.46
N ASP A 119 17.37 4.01 0.61
CA ASP A 119 18.66 4.02 1.30
C ASP A 119 19.76 3.42 0.42
N ALA A 120 19.47 2.33 -0.29
CA ALA A 120 20.38 1.76 -1.29
C ALA A 120 20.64 2.71 -2.47
N ALA A 121 19.65 3.50 -2.91
CA ALA A 121 19.85 4.53 -3.93
C ALA A 121 20.80 5.65 -3.44
N ARG A 122 20.69 6.07 -2.18
CA ARG A 122 21.55 7.11 -1.58
C ARG A 122 23.02 6.72 -1.50
N MET A 123 23.33 5.42 -1.44
CA MET A 123 24.71 4.92 -1.41
C MET A 123 25.36 4.87 -2.80
N ARG A 124 24.58 4.99 -3.88
CA ARG A 124 25.04 4.91 -5.29
C ARG A 124 25.20 6.27 -5.97
N ARG A 125 24.94 7.36 -5.25
CA ARG A 125 25.03 8.73 -5.77
C ARG A 125 26.45 9.28 -5.70
#